data_AF-A0A8J6LQ20-F1
#
_entry.id   AF-A0A8J6LQ20-F1
#
_cell.length_a   1.000
_cell.length_b   1.000
_cell.length_c   1.000
_cell.angle_alpha   90.00
_cell.angle_beta   90.00
_cell.angle_gamma   90.00
#
_symmetry.space_group_name_H-M   'P 1'
#
loop_
_entity.id
_entity.type
_entity.pdbx_description
1 polymer ?
#
loop_
_entity_poly.entity_id
_entity_poly.type
_entity_poly.pdbx_seq_one_letter_code
_entity_poly.pdbx_strand_id
1 'polypeptide(L)' 'MSVLSEADRATVREDLRYWHASVLVLDTRTNHAEALRATVNELVGPGKTVADVYLWDVRSLVG' A
#
# COMPACT_ATOMS: atom_id res chain seq x y z
N MET A 1 -10.98 -8.07 12.93
CA MET A 1 -11.39 -6.65 12.99
C MET A 1 -10.28 -5.84 12.32
N SER A 2 -10.60 -5.16 11.23
CA SER A 2 -9.69 -4.22 10.56
C SER A 2 -9.52 -3.00 11.49
N VAL A 3 -8.26 -2.56 11.69
CA VAL A 3 -7.94 -1.41 12.54
C VAL A 3 -8.04 -0.10 11.74
N LEU A 4 -7.92 -0.20 10.42
CA LEU A 4 -7.97 0.94 9.51
C LEU A 4 -9.40 1.26 9.09
N SER A 5 -9.74 2.53 9.13
CA SER A 5 -11.05 3.06 8.84
C SER A 5 -11.26 3.33 7.33
N GLU A 6 -12.50 3.59 6.95
CA GLU A 6 -12.80 4.09 5.60
C GLU A 6 -12.19 5.47 5.32
N ALA A 7 -11.96 6.28 6.37
CA ALA A 7 -11.26 7.56 6.23
C ALA A 7 -9.80 7.34 5.84
N ASP A 8 -9.12 6.35 6.45
CA ASP A 8 -7.74 6.00 6.08
C ASP A 8 -7.65 5.54 4.62
N ARG A 9 -8.65 4.79 4.14
CA ARG A 9 -8.74 4.37 2.73
C ARG A 9 -8.99 5.55 1.78
N ALA A 10 -9.73 6.57 2.23
CA ALA A 10 -9.97 7.77 1.44
C ALA A 10 -8.70 8.62 1.34
N THR A 11 -8.00 8.83 2.46
CA THR A 11 -6.72 9.55 2.52
C THR A 11 -5.68 8.90 1.63
N VAL A 12 -5.51 7.57 1.69
CA VAL A 12 -4.56 6.88 0.80
C VAL A 12 -4.91 7.08 -0.68
N ARG A 13 -6.20 7.04 -1.04
CA ARG A 13 -6.64 7.29 -2.43
C ARG A 13 -6.40 8.73 -2.87
N GLU A 14 -6.49 9.69 -1.97
CA GLU A 14 -6.13 11.10 -2.24
C GLU A 14 -4.63 11.25 -2.47
N ASP A 15 -3.79 10.68 -1.60
CA ASP A 15 -2.34 10.71 -1.75
C ASP A 15 -1.90 10.08 -3.07
N LEU A 16 -2.40 8.88 -3.38
CA LEU A 16 -2.06 8.18 -4.62
C LEU A 16 -2.42 8.98 -5.88
N ARG A 17 -3.57 9.67 -5.87
CA ARG A 17 -3.98 10.55 -6.98
C ARG A 17 -3.11 11.80 -7.08
N TYR A 18 -2.82 12.43 -5.94
CA TYR A 18 -1.97 13.62 -5.89
C TYR A 18 -0.58 13.37 -6.49
N TRP A 19 0.02 12.23 -6.16
CA TRP A 19 1.35 11.85 -6.66
C TRP A 19 1.33 11.19 -8.04
N HIS A 20 0.16 10.97 -8.65
CA HIS A 20 -0.01 10.12 -9.84
C HIS A 20 0.71 8.77 -9.68
N ALA A 21 0.63 8.19 -8.49
CA ALA A 21 1.36 6.99 -8.13
C ALA A 21 0.83 5.79 -8.92
N SER A 22 1.75 5.03 -9.52
CA SER A 22 1.42 3.77 -10.20
C SER A 22 1.76 2.54 -9.36
N VAL A 23 2.79 2.65 -8.51
CA VAL A 23 3.32 1.54 -7.72
C VAL A 23 3.73 2.02 -6.33
N LEU A 24 3.42 1.23 -5.30
CA LEU A 24 4.07 1.32 -3.98
C LEU A 24 5.10 0.21 -3.85
N VAL A 25 6.22 0.50 -3.19
CA VAL A 25 7.31 -0.44 -2.95
C VAL A 25 7.72 -0.38 -1.48
N LEU A 26 7.91 -1.55 -0.86
CA LEU A 26 8.46 -1.68 0.49
C LEU A 26 9.60 -2.68 0.48
N ASP A 27 10.81 -2.24 0.83
CA ASP A 27 11.96 -3.13 1.04
C ASP A 27 11.70 -4.04 2.24
N THR A 28 11.87 -5.35 2.04
CA THR A 28 11.68 -6.39 3.06
C THR A 28 12.60 -6.25 4.28
N ARG A 29 13.71 -5.50 4.14
CA ARG A 29 14.67 -5.21 5.21
C ARG A 29 14.31 -3.96 6.01
N THR A 30 13.25 -3.25 5.65
CA THR A 30 12.75 -2.11 6.42
C THR A 30 12.36 -2.54 7.83
N ASN A 31 12.65 -1.74 8.84
CA ASN A 31 12.21 -2.01 10.20
C ASN A 31 10.68 -2.16 10.23
N HIS A 32 10.21 -3.23 10.86
CA HIS A 32 8.78 -3.59 10.92
C HIS A 32 8.13 -3.81 9.53
N ALA A 33 8.90 -4.28 8.53
CA ALA A 33 8.41 -4.53 7.17
C ALA A 33 7.11 -5.35 7.12
N GLU A 34 6.95 -6.38 7.95
CA GLU A 34 5.71 -7.17 7.98
C GLU A 34 4.49 -6.38 8.48
N ALA A 35 4.67 -5.53 9.50
CA ALA A 35 3.59 -4.68 9.98
C ALA A 35 3.19 -3.66 8.91
N LEU A 36 4.18 -3.02 8.28
CA LEU A 36 3.96 -2.09 7.17
C LEU A 36 3.27 -2.79 5.99
N ARG A 37 3.72 -3.98 5.60
CA ARG A 37 3.10 -4.77 4.55
C ARG A 37 1.65 -5.09 4.86
N ALA A 38 1.35 -5.50 6.10
CA ALA A 38 -0.01 -5.80 6.53
C ALA A 38 -0.89 -4.54 6.43
N THR A 39 -0.41 -3.40 6.89
CA THR A 39 -1.11 -2.10 6.78
C THR A 39 -1.37 -1.72 5.32
N VAL A 40 -0.37 -1.80 4.45
CA VAL A 40 -0.54 -1.47 3.03
C VAL A 40 -1.50 -2.46 2.36
N ASN A 41 -1.40 -3.76 2.66
CA ASN A 41 -2.35 -4.76 2.17
C ASN A 41 -3.79 -4.44 2.56
N GLU A 42 -3.99 -4.00 3.80
CA GLU A 42 -5.32 -3.63 4.29
C GLU A 42 -5.84 -2.38 3.57
N LEU A 43 -4.99 -1.41 3.22
CA LEU A 43 -5.39 -0.16 2.58
C LEU A 43 -5.65 -0.28 1.08
N VAL A 44 -4.74 -0.95 0.34
CA VAL A 44 -4.71 -0.93 -1.13
C VAL A 44 -4.92 -2.31 -1.78
N GLY A 45 -5.10 -3.35 -0.96
CA GLY A 45 -5.19 -4.73 -1.42
C GLY A 45 -3.83 -5.45 -1.43
N PRO A 46 -3.82 -6.76 -1.73
CA PRO A 46 -2.63 -7.59 -1.57
C PRO A 46 -1.50 -7.22 -2.53
N GLY A 47 -0.30 -7.03 -1.99
CA GLY A 47 0.92 -6.83 -2.75
C GLY A 47 1.55 -8.15 -3.21
N LYS A 48 2.50 -8.05 -4.13
CA LYS A 48 3.32 -9.17 -4.61
C LYS A 48 4.73 -9.04 -4.07
N THR A 49 5.33 -10.16 -3.69
CA THR A 49 6.77 -10.20 -3.41
C THR A 49 7.52 -10.31 -4.73
N VAL A 50 8.43 -9.38 -4.99
CA VAL A 50 9.31 -9.38 -6.16
C VAL A 50 10.72 -9.16 -5.64
N ALA A 51 11.57 -10.19 -5.76
CA ALA A 51 12.90 -10.19 -5.14
C ALA A 51 12.86 -9.83 -3.63
N ASP A 52 13.51 -8.75 -3.23
CA ASP A 52 13.64 -8.24 -1.86
C ASP A 52 12.63 -7.15 -1.50
N VAL A 53 11.58 -6.97 -2.33
CA VAL A 53 10.54 -5.97 -2.09
C VAL A 53 9.12 -6.53 -2.13
N TYR A 54 8.23 -5.88 -1.39
CA TYR A 54 6.79 -5.96 -1.60
C TYR A 54 6.37 -4.85 -2.55
N LEU A 55 5.54 -5.19 -3.54
CA LEU A 55 5.11 -4.29 -4.61
C LEU A 55 3.59 -4.32 -4.74
N TRP A 56 2.98 -3.12 -4.76
CA TRP A 56 1.54 -2.94 -5.02
C TRP A 56 1.35 -2.13 -6.28
N ASP A 57 0.60 -2.68 -7.24
CA ASP A 57 0.08 -1.89 -8.36
C ASP A 57 -1.18 -1.17 -7.90
N VAL A 58 -1.13 0.16 -7.91
CA VAL A 58 -2.19 1.02 -7.36
C VAL A 58 -2.94 1.79 -8.43
N ARG A 59 -2.66 1.51 -9.72
CA ARG A 59 -3.30 2.21 -10.85
C ARG A 59 -4.82 2.07 -10.85
N SER A 60 -5.35 0.94 -10.36
CA SER A 60 -6.80 0.72 -10.25
C SER A 60 -7.47 1.55 -9.14
N LEU A 61 -6.69 2.19 -8.25
CA LEU A 61 -7.20 2.99 -7.13
C LEU A 61 -7.22 4.49 -7.40
N VAL A 62 -6.56 4.92 -8.47
CA VAL A 62 -6.44 6.33 -8.88
C VAL A 62 -7.27 6.65 -10.13
N GLY A 63 -8.02 5.67 -10.64
CA GLY A 63 -8.90 5.80 -11.81
C GLY A 63 -10.05 6.77 -11.61
#